data_AF-A0A9E0V7S0-F1
#
_entry.id   AF-A0A9E0V7S0-F1
#
_cell.length_a   1.000
_cell.length_b   1.000
_cell.length_c   1.000
_cell.angle_alpha   90.00
_cell.angle_beta   90.00
_cell.angle_gamma   90.00
#
_symmetry.space_group_name_H-M   'P 1'
#
loop_
_entity.id
_entity.type
_entity.pdbx_description
1 polymer ?
#
loop_
_entity_poly.entity_id
_entity_poly.type
_entity_poly.pdbx_seq_one_letter_code
_entity_poly.pdbx_strand_id
1 'polypeptide(L)'
;MNDLKALFAPLKKLHETIRARVVETCEQSSLNQLSAIVADDEGDTIFAVDRVSEAILVEFIEREIASRFPVVLIAEGLENGRLALPRGTDESEAVWIIVVDPIDGTRGLMYQKRSAWILTGVAPNRGKETNLGDLEFAIQTEIPLVKQHLSDMLWAFRGEGLRAERYNRLTGETFELRLQPSKSPTIAQGFATVARFFPGVRDILAEIDEETVRGALGLPTLGKAQCFEDQYISTGGQLYELVAGHDRFIADLRPLMRKIMDKRGLNLSICCHPYDLSTWLVAHEAGVVVTDGHGRPPGCPLDNEEDVAWIGYANEEIRRQIEPHLQQALQKRGLLD
;
A
#
# COMPACT_ATOMS: atom_id res chain seq x y z
N MET A 1 -2.70 21.34 -22.51
CA MET A 1 -2.36 21.32 -21.07
C MET A 1 -2.88 20.00 -20.53
N ASN A 2 -1.99 19.16 -20.02
CA ASN A 2 -2.32 17.81 -19.54
C ASN A 2 -3.07 17.96 -18.21
N ASP A 3 -4.41 17.92 -18.24
CA ASP A 3 -5.24 18.09 -17.05
C ASP A 3 -5.27 16.80 -16.25
N LEU A 4 -4.55 16.77 -15.11
CA LEU A 4 -4.52 15.63 -14.19
C LEU A 4 -5.91 15.24 -13.69
N LYS A 5 -6.82 16.22 -13.49
CA LYS A 5 -8.17 15.95 -12.99
C LYS A 5 -9.00 15.14 -13.99
N ALA A 6 -8.66 15.20 -15.29
CA ALA A 6 -9.29 14.39 -16.31
C ALA A 6 -9.02 12.88 -16.14
N LEU A 7 -8.01 12.48 -15.36
CA LEU A 7 -7.70 11.07 -15.06
C LEU A 7 -8.60 10.46 -13.98
N PHE A 8 -9.24 11.28 -13.13
CA PHE A 8 -10.03 10.79 -12.00
C PHE A 8 -11.19 9.89 -12.43
N ALA A 9 -12.04 10.37 -13.35
CA ALA A 9 -13.21 9.62 -13.78
C ALA A 9 -12.87 8.24 -14.40
N PRO A 10 -11.91 8.12 -15.35
CA PRO A 10 -11.54 6.81 -15.89
C PRO A 10 -10.86 5.91 -14.84
N LEU A 11 -9.98 6.44 -13.98
CA LEU A 11 -9.35 5.63 -12.92
C LEU A 11 -10.35 5.14 -11.87
N LYS A 12 -11.29 6.00 -11.45
CA LYS A 12 -12.40 5.58 -10.58
C LYS A 12 -13.20 4.45 -11.22
N LYS A 13 -13.50 4.56 -12.51
CA LYS A 13 -14.24 3.53 -13.24
C LYS A 13 -13.49 2.21 -13.30
N LEU A 14 -12.18 2.26 -13.56
CA LEU A 14 -11.30 1.09 -13.53
C LEU A 14 -11.34 0.40 -12.17
N HIS A 15 -11.16 1.15 -11.07
CA HIS A 15 -11.22 0.62 -9.71
C HIS A 15 -12.56 -0.04 -9.39
N GLU A 16 -13.68 0.58 -9.77
CA GLU A 16 -15.01 -0.01 -9.61
C GLU A 16 -15.17 -1.31 -10.39
N THR A 17 -14.64 -1.35 -11.62
CA THR A 17 -14.70 -2.54 -12.48
C THR A 17 -13.85 -3.68 -11.92
N ILE A 18 -12.61 -3.41 -11.49
CA ILE A 18 -11.74 -4.41 -10.86
C ILE A 18 -12.40 -4.94 -9.58
N ARG A 19 -12.85 -4.07 -8.68
CA ARG A 19 -13.53 -4.47 -7.44
C ARG A 19 -14.73 -5.38 -7.73
N ALA A 20 -15.59 -5.00 -8.67
CA ALA A 20 -16.78 -5.77 -9.01
C ALA A 20 -16.41 -7.16 -9.56
N ARG A 21 -15.42 -7.24 -10.45
CA ARG A 21 -14.96 -8.50 -11.04
C ARG A 21 -14.32 -9.41 -10.00
N VAL A 22 -13.43 -8.89 -9.17
CA VAL A 22 -12.77 -9.68 -8.13
C VAL A 22 -13.79 -10.24 -7.14
N VAL A 23 -14.76 -9.42 -6.69
CA VAL A 23 -15.83 -9.90 -5.79
C VAL A 23 -16.68 -10.98 -6.48
N GLU A 24 -17.08 -10.78 -7.73
CA GLU A 24 -17.81 -11.79 -8.52
C GLU A 24 -17.02 -13.11 -8.63
N THR A 25 -15.71 -13.03 -8.90
CA THR A 25 -14.83 -14.20 -8.94
C THR A 25 -14.75 -14.90 -7.58
N CYS A 26 -14.67 -14.16 -6.48
CA CYS A 26 -14.70 -14.73 -5.13
C CYS A 26 -16.04 -15.40 -4.77
N GLU A 27 -17.17 -14.92 -5.31
CA GLU A 27 -18.49 -15.54 -5.10
C GLU A 27 -18.67 -16.84 -5.89
N GLN A 28 -18.06 -16.94 -7.07
CA GLN A 28 -18.25 -18.07 -7.99
C GLN A 28 -17.19 -19.17 -7.85
N SER A 29 -16.06 -18.87 -7.22
CA SER A 29 -14.91 -19.78 -7.15
C SER A 29 -14.78 -20.42 -5.78
N SER A 30 -14.38 -21.69 -5.75
CA SER A 30 -13.92 -22.33 -4.51
C SER A 30 -12.57 -21.77 -4.07
N LEU A 31 -12.28 -21.89 -2.77
CA LEU A 31 -10.99 -21.47 -2.22
C LEU A 31 -9.80 -22.12 -2.94
N ASN A 32 -9.91 -23.39 -3.34
CA ASN A 32 -8.86 -24.11 -4.07
C ASN A 32 -8.65 -23.57 -5.49
N GLN A 33 -9.68 -23.00 -6.12
CA GLN A 33 -9.57 -22.40 -7.45
C GLN A 33 -8.93 -21.02 -7.37
N LEU A 34 -9.28 -20.23 -6.34
CA LEU A 34 -8.68 -18.92 -6.10
C LEU A 34 -7.21 -19.03 -5.67
N SER A 35 -6.85 -20.08 -4.92
CA SER A 35 -5.48 -20.33 -4.46
C SER A 35 -4.61 -21.16 -5.37
N ALA A 36 -5.12 -21.53 -6.55
CA ALA A 36 -4.30 -22.13 -7.58
C ALA A 36 -3.22 -21.11 -8.01
N ILE A 37 -1.96 -21.52 -7.87
CA ILE A 37 -0.81 -20.77 -8.36
C ILE A 37 -0.85 -20.83 -9.89
N VAL A 38 -0.88 -19.67 -10.54
CA VAL A 38 -0.99 -19.56 -12.00
C VAL A 38 0.37 -19.25 -12.63
N ALA A 39 1.24 -18.53 -11.94
CA ALA A 39 2.64 -18.32 -12.29
C ALA A 39 3.49 -18.12 -11.02
N ASP A 40 4.77 -18.48 -11.11
CA ASP A 40 5.81 -18.23 -10.11
C ASP A 40 6.92 -17.48 -10.88
N ASP A 41 6.75 -16.17 -11.04
CA ASP A 41 7.72 -15.29 -11.71
C ASP A 41 8.75 -14.75 -10.69
N GLU A 42 9.76 -13.98 -11.10
CA GLU A 42 10.84 -13.49 -10.22
C GLU A 42 10.38 -12.53 -9.09
N GLY A 43 9.07 -12.25 -8.99
CA GLY A 43 8.39 -11.48 -7.93
C GLY A 43 7.44 -12.33 -7.07
N ASP A 44 6.28 -11.79 -6.73
CA ASP A 44 5.28 -12.48 -5.90
C ASP A 44 4.55 -13.61 -6.63
N THR A 45 4.08 -14.61 -5.87
CA THR A 45 3.28 -15.71 -6.42
C THR A 45 1.95 -15.18 -6.96
N ILE A 46 1.77 -15.24 -8.28
CA ILE A 46 0.55 -14.77 -8.97
C ILE A 46 -0.55 -15.84 -8.86
N PHE A 47 -1.70 -15.44 -8.32
CA PHE A 47 -2.87 -16.30 -8.20
C PHE A 47 -3.87 -16.05 -9.34
N ALA A 48 -4.85 -16.94 -9.49
CA ALA A 48 -5.86 -16.84 -10.54
C ALA A 48 -6.71 -15.56 -10.45
N VAL A 49 -6.82 -14.98 -9.26
CA VAL A 49 -7.58 -13.74 -9.04
C VAL A 49 -6.86 -12.50 -9.61
N ASP A 50 -5.54 -12.49 -9.63
CA ASP A 50 -4.73 -11.34 -10.09
C ASP A 50 -4.79 -11.18 -11.61
N ARG A 51 -4.77 -12.30 -12.37
CA ARG A 51 -4.88 -12.31 -13.83
C ARG A 51 -6.17 -11.69 -14.37
N VAL A 52 -7.26 -11.75 -13.60
CA VAL A 52 -8.54 -11.11 -13.98
C VAL A 52 -8.37 -9.59 -14.03
N SER A 53 -7.57 -9.02 -13.13
CA SER A 53 -7.36 -7.59 -13.01
C SER A 53 -6.32 -7.07 -14.01
N GLU A 54 -5.23 -7.80 -14.23
CA GLU A 54 -4.13 -7.39 -15.14
C GLU A 54 -4.58 -7.19 -16.59
N ALA A 55 -5.33 -8.13 -17.16
CA ALA A 55 -5.77 -8.04 -18.56
C ALA A 55 -6.72 -6.85 -18.77
N ILE A 56 -7.60 -6.60 -17.81
CA ILE A 56 -8.51 -5.44 -17.81
C ILE A 56 -7.72 -4.15 -17.70
N LEU A 57 -6.68 -4.12 -16.85
CA LEU A 57 -5.89 -2.93 -16.57
C LEU A 57 -5.26 -2.35 -17.85
N VAL A 58 -4.49 -3.15 -18.60
CA VAL A 58 -3.75 -2.63 -19.77
C VAL A 58 -4.70 -2.14 -20.86
N GLU A 59 -5.70 -2.96 -21.23
CA GLU A 59 -6.66 -2.60 -22.28
C GLU A 59 -7.50 -1.37 -21.91
N PHE A 60 -7.89 -1.25 -20.64
CA PHE A 60 -8.68 -0.12 -20.17
C PHE A 60 -7.85 1.17 -20.17
N ILE A 61 -6.63 1.14 -19.63
CA ILE A 61 -5.75 2.32 -19.60
C ILE A 61 -5.45 2.77 -21.02
N GLU A 62 -5.11 1.86 -21.94
CA GLU A 62 -4.83 2.20 -23.33
C GLU A 62 -6.02 2.89 -24.00
N ARG A 63 -7.22 2.33 -23.84
CA ARG A 63 -8.44 2.84 -24.49
C ARG A 63 -8.94 4.14 -23.90
N GLU A 64 -9.05 4.22 -22.57
CA GLU A 64 -9.77 5.32 -21.89
C GLU A 64 -8.85 6.48 -21.51
N ILE A 65 -7.56 6.22 -21.29
CA ILE A 65 -6.59 7.23 -20.85
C ILE A 65 -5.56 7.50 -21.95
N ALA A 66 -4.88 6.46 -22.43
CA ALA A 66 -3.75 6.61 -23.33
C ALA A 66 -4.13 7.17 -24.71
N SER A 67 -5.39 6.96 -25.13
CA SER A 67 -5.97 7.59 -26.32
C SER A 67 -6.00 9.13 -26.27
N ARG A 68 -5.83 9.73 -25.09
CA ARG A 68 -5.81 11.18 -24.87
C ARG A 68 -4.48 11.68 -24.30
N PHE A 69 -3.87 10.89 -23.42
CA PHE A 69 -2.64 11.23 -22.73
C PHE A 69 -1.70 10.04 -22.81
N PRO A 70 -0.60 10.09 -23.58
CA PRO A 70 0.39 9.03 -23.53
C PRO A 70 0.89 8.82 -22.09
N VAL A 71 0.97 7.58 -21.63
CA VAL A 71 1.36 7.21 -20.26
C VAL A 71 2.38 6.09 -20.23
N VAL A 72 3.18 6.05 -19.18
CA VAL A 72 3.87 4.81 -18.77
C VAL A 72 3.04 4.18 -17.67
N LEU A 73 2.57 2.95 -17.89
CA LEU A 73 1.93 2.13 -16.89
C LEU A 73 3.00 1.29 -16.19
N ILE A 74 3.02 1.29 -14.86
CA ILE A 74 3.82 0.44 -14.01
C ILE A 74 2.85 -0.38 -13.17
N ALA A 75 2.95 -1.70 -13.17
CA ALA A 75 2.08 -2.53 -12.37
C ALA A 75 2.70 -3.88 -12.07
N GLU A 76 2.29 -4.46 -10.95
CA GLU A 76 2.56 -5.87 -10.64
C GLU A 76 2.01 -6.76 -11.76
N GLY A 77 2.77 -7.80 -12.13
CA GLY A 77 2.37 -8.79 -13.15
C GLY A 77 2.58 -8.37 -14.62
N LEU A 78 3.05 -7.14 -14.90
CA LEU A 78 3.44 -6.75 -16.26
C LEU A 78 4.78 -7.36 -16.67
N GLU A 79 4.90 -7.75 -17.93
CA GLU A 79 6.17 -8.17 -18.53
C GLU A 79 7.17 -6.99 -18.49
N ASN A 80 8.30 -7.17 -17.80
CA ASN A 80 9.28 -6.12 -17.48
C ASN A 80 8.78 -4.99 -16.55
N GLY A 81 7.64 -5.19 -15.87
CA GLY A 81 7.13 -4.27 -14.85
C GLY A 81 6.54 -2.94 -15.33
N ARG A 82 6.77 -2.58 -16.59
CA ARG A 82 6.36 -1.29 -17.16
C ARG A 82 5.97 -1.40 -18.64
N LEU A 83 5.05 -0.56 -19.07
CA LEU A 83 4.54 -0.51 -20.44
C LEU A 83 4.16 0.91 -20.86
N ALA A 84 4.76 1.41 -21.95
CA ALA A 84 4.32 2.64 -22.60
C ALA A 84 3.01 2.44 -23.36
N LEU A 85 2.05 3.33 -23.14
CA LEU A 85 0.73 3.31 -23.76
C LEU A 85 0.42 4.68 -24.42
N PRO A 86 -0.24 4.70 -25.60
CA PRO A 86 -0.66 3.55 -26.38
C PRO A 86 0.55 2.76 -26.92
N ARG A 87 0.37 1.48 -27.20
CA ARG A 87 1.49 0.59 -27.58
C ARG A 87 2.23 1.14 -28.80
N GLY A 88 3.56 1.10 -28.74
CA GLY A 88 4.45 1.68 -29.75
C GLY A 88 4.84 3.14 -29.49
N THR A 89 4.32 3.75 -28.42
CA THR A 89 4.78 5.07 -27.95
C THR A 89 6.15 4.95 -27.28
N ASP A 90 7.02 5.94 -27.48
CA ASP A 90 8.27 6.06 -26.74
C ASP A 90 7.98 6.53 -25.30
N GLU A 91 8.61 5.92 -24.29
CA GLU A 91 8.39 6.31 -22.88
C GLU A 91 8.66 7.80 -22.61
N SER A 92 9.54 8.45 -23.38
CA SER A 92 9.81 9.88 -23.23
C SER A 92 8.69 10.79 -23.74
N GLU A 93 7.77 10.26 -24.55
CA GLU A 93 6.58 10.99 -25.03
C GLU A 93 5.40 10.90 -24.04
N ALA A 94 5.46 9.95 -23.09
CA ALA A 94 4.47 9.83 -22.04
C ALA A 94 4.47 11.06 -21.13
N VAL A 95 3.29 11.59 -20.84
CA VAL A 95 3.11 12.77 -19.98
C VAL A 95 2.91 12.40 -18.52
N TRP A 96 2.44 11.19 -18.26
CA TRP A 96 2.18 10.65 -16.92
C TRP A 96 2.82 9.28 -16.73
N ILE A 97 3.25 9.00 -15.51
CA ILE A 97 3.46 7.64 -15.02
C ILE A 97 2.26 7.29 -14.15
N ILE A 98 1.61 6.17 -14.46
CA ILE A 98 0.54 5.57 -13.66
C ILE A 98 1.11 4.30 -13.04
N VAL A 99 1.23 4.26 -11.72
CA VAL A 99 1.67 3.07 -10.98
C VAL A 99 0.46 2.42 -10.30
N VAL A 100 0.30 1.11 -10.45
CA VAL A 100 -0.89 0.37 -10.01
C VAL A 100 -0.49 -0.91 -9.30
N ASP A 101 -1.09 -1.13 -8.13
CA ASP A 101 -1.27 -2.46 -7.56
C ASP A 101 -2.73 -2.88 -7.79
N PRO A 102 -2.99 -3.88 -8.65
CA PRO A 102 -4.34 -4.31 -8.95
C PRO A 102 -5.04 -4.95 -7.75
N ILE A 103 -4.32 -5.65 -6.86
CA ILE A 103 -4.86 -6.36 -5.69
C ILE A 103 -3.79 -6.46 -4.57
N ASP A 104 -3.64 -5.39 -3.80
CA ASP A 104 -2.84 -5.41 -2.58
C ASP A 104 -3.59 -6.18 -1.48
N GLY A 105 -2.98 -7.25 -0.97
CA GLY A 105 -3.59 -8.14 0.03
C GLY A 105 -4.30 -9.36 -0.53
N THR A 106 -3.97 -9.81 -1.76
CA THR A 106 -4.50 -11.01 -2.42
C THR A 106 -4.64 -12.21 -1.48
N ARG A 107 -3.61 -12.51 -0.67
CA ARG A 107 -3.64 -13.64 0.29
C ARG A 107 -4.77 -13.50 1.32
N GLY A 108 -4.99 -12.31 1.86
CA GLY A 108 -6.05 -12.05 2.86
C GLY A 108 -7.43 -12.23 2.25
N LEU A 109 -7.62 -11.74 1.03
CA LEU A 109 -8.86 -11.83 0.29
C LEU A 109 -9.19 -13.27 -0.14
N MET A 110 -8.23 -14.03 -0.65
CA MET A 110 -8.43 -15.42 -1.07
C MET A 110 -9.00 -16.31 0.03
N TYR A 111 -8.54 -16.11 1.26
CA TYR A 111 -9.03 -16.83 2.44
C TYR A 111 -10.23 -16.15 3.12
N GLN A 112 -10.73 -15.07 2.54
CA GLN A 112 -11.82 -14.25 3.08
C GLN A 112 -11.55 -13.78 4.53
N LYS A 113 -10.27 -13.50 4.83
CA LYS A 113 -9.80 -13.13 6.17
C LYS A 113 -9.84 -11.61 6.38
N ARG A 114 -9.43 -10.84 5.37
CA ARG A 114 -9.39 -9.37 5.35
C ARG A 114 -9.69 -8.90 3.93
N SER A 115 -10.15 -7.67 3.81
CA SER A 115 -10.28 -6.99 2.51
C SER A 115 -8.91 -6.89 1.82
N ALA A 116 -8.93 -6.73 0.51
CA ALA A 116 -7.77 -6.30 -0.28
C ALA A 116 -8.02 -4.89 -0.81
N TRP A 117 -7.06 -4.32 -1.53
CA TRP A 117 -7.13 -2.96 -2.02
C TRP A 117 -6.61 -2.84 -3.44
N ILE A 118 -7.24 -1.97 -4.23
CA ILE A 118 -6.74 -1.55 -5.54
C ILE A 118 -6.04 -0.22 -5.31
N LEU A 119 -4.76 -0.13 -5.67
CA LEU A 119 -3.93 1.04 -5.41
C LEU A 119 -3.50 1.65 -6.74
N THR A 120 -3.70 2.96 -6.92
CA THR A 120 -3.17 3.69 -8.07
C THR A 120 -2.57 5.01 -7.62
N GLY A 121 -1.35 5.29 -8.06
CA GLY A 121 -0.70 6.60 -7.99
C GLY A 121 -0.41 7.14 -9.39
N VAL A 122 -0.45 8.47 -9.56
CA VAL A 122 -0.09 9.15 -10.80
C VAL A 122 0.92 10.26 -10.54
N ALA A 123 2.03 10.23 -11.27
CA ALA A 123 3.08 11.25 -11.26
C ALA A 123 3.31 11.83 -12.66
N PRO A 124 3.76 13.09 -12.79
CA PRO A 124 4.28 13.60 -14.05
C PRO A 124 5.50 12.79 -14.46
N ASN A 125 5.64 12.49 -15.75
CA ASN A 125 6.79 11.75 -16.23
C ASN A 125 8.04 12.65 -16.27
N ARG A 126 9.00 12.37 -15.39
CA ARG A 126 10.32 12.99 -15.33
C ARG A 126 11.43 12.00 -15.74
N GLY A 127 11.07 10.94 -16.46
CA GLY A 127 11.96 9.83 -16.77
C GLY A 127 12.39 9.09 -15.51
N LYS A 128 13.67 8.72 -15.44
CA LYS A 128 14.27 7.95 -14.33
C LYS A 128 14.27 8.69 -12.99
N GLU A 129 14.08 10.01 -12.99
CA GLU A 129 14.02 10.80 -11.77
C GLU A 129 12.63 10.79 -11.11
N THR A 130 11.62 10.22 -11.79
CA THR A 130 10.26 10.12 -11.25
C THR A 130 10.24 9.15 -10.07
N ASN A 131 9.77 9.62 -8.92
CA ASN A 131 9.76 8.86 -7.67
C ASN A 131 8.42 8.99 -6.93
N LEU A 132 8.23 8.22 -5.84
CA LEU A 132 7.02 8.28 -5.01
C LEU A 132 6.67 9.69 -4.52
N GLY A 133 7.68 10.53 -4.27
CA GLY A 133 7.52 11.92 -3.85
C GLY A 133 6.83 12.80 -4.90
N ASP A 134 6.84 12.40 -6.17
CA ASP A 134 6.29 13.15 -7.30
C ASP A 134 4.82 12.84 -7.60
N LEU A 135 4.19 11.91 -6.88
CA LEU A 135 2.77 11.60 -7.07
C LEU A 135 1.90 12.86 -6.88
N GLU A 136 1.05 13.18 -7.84
CA GLU A 136 0.16 14.35 -7.79
C GLU A 136 -1.31 13.93 -7.55
N PHE A 137 -1.64 12.69 -7.85
CA PHE A 137 -2.95 12.09 -7.61
C PHE A 137 -2.80 10.64 -7.17
N ALA A 138 -3.65 10.20 -6.25
CA ALA A 138 -3.74 8.80 -5.86
C ALA A 138 -5.19 8.41 -5.55
N ILE A 139 -5.53 7.15 -5.81
CA ILE A 139 -6.83 6.55 -5.52
C ILE A 139 -6.64 5.12 -4.99
N GLN A 140 -7.38 4.80 -3.93
CA GLN A 140 -7.36 3.54 -3.23
C GLN A 140 -8.79 3.01 -3.10
N THR A 141 -9.04 1.74 -3.39
CA THR A 141 -10.40 1.17 -3.32
C THR A 141 -10.41 -0.19 -2.65
N GLU A 142 -11.24 -0.33 -1.63
CA GLU A 142 -11.40 -1.57 -0.90
C GLU A 142 -12.10 -2.63 -1.77
N ILE A 143 -11.52 -3.82 -1.80
CA ILE A 143 -12.15 -5.04 -2.29
C ILE A 143 -12.71 -5.78 -1.06
N PRO A 144 -14.03 -5.76 -0.85
CA PRO A 144 -14.63 -6.32 0.35
C PRO A 144 -14.61 -7.85 0.31
N LEU A 145 -14.69 -8.45 1.50
CA LEU A 145 -15.06 -9.86 1.64
C LEU A 145 -16.46 -10.12 1.05
N VAL A 146 -16.75 -11.35 0.64
CA VAL A 146 -18.07 -11.75 0.12
C VAL A 146 -19.20 -11.44 1.11
N LYS A 147 -18.94 -11.66 2.41
CA LYS A 147 -19.91 -11.36 3.48
C LYS A 147 -20.09 -9.86 3.77
N GLN A 148 -19.18 -9.03 3.27
CA GLN A 148 -19.16 -7.59 3.50
C GLN A 148 -19.84 -6.88 2.33
N HIS A 149 -20.81 -6.03 2.63
CA HIS A 149 -21.60 -5.33 1.61
C HIS A 149 -21.25 -3.85 1.45
N LEU A 150 -20.38 -3.31 2.32
CA LEU A 150 -19.89 -1.95 2.26
C LEU A 150 -18.40 -1.98 1.88
N SER A 151 -17.98 -1.09 1.00
CA SER A 151 -16.57 -0.95 0.63
C SER A 151 -16.21 0.51 0.45
N ASP A 152 -15.03 0.91 0.89
CA ASP A 152 -14.59 2.30 0.85
C ASP A 152 -13.69 2.60 -0.36
N MET A 153 -13.76 3.83 -0.85
CA MET A 153 -12.88 4.39 -1.87
C MET A 153 -12.37 5.73 -1.38
N LEU A 154 -11.06 5.92 -1.48
CA LEU A 154 -10.36 7.11 -1.03
C LEU A 154 -9.55 7.65 -2.19
N TRP A 155 -9.46 8.96 -2.32
CA TRP A 155 -8.56 9.59 -3.29
C TRP A 155 -8.11 10.96 -2.80
N ALA A 156 -7.01 11.42 -3.35
CA ALA A 156 -6.52 12.76 -3.10
C ALA A 156 -5.76 13.31 -4.31
N PHE A 157 -5.91 14.60 -4.53
CA PHE A 157 -4.96 15.39 -5.30
C PHE A 157 -4.03 16.10 -4.31
N ARG A 158 -2.76 16.23 -4.68
CA ARG A 158 -1.76 16.90 -3.84
C ARG A 158 -2.24 18.31 -3.45
N GLY A 159 -2.25 18.59 -2.15
CA GLY A 159 -2.68 19.84 -1.56
C GLY A 159 -4.19 20.09 -1.51
N GLU A 160 -5.03 19.16 -1.97
CA GLU A 160 -6.50 19.32 -1.97
C GLU A 160 -7.21 18.57 -0.82
N GLY A 161 -6.45 17.80 -0.04
CA GLY A 161 -6.93 16.99 1.07
C GLY A 161 -7.63 15.70 0.63
N LEU A 162 -7.84 14.81 1.61
CA LEU A 162 -8.54 13.54 1.41
C LEU A 162 -10.01 13.74 0.96
N ARG A 163 -10.44 12.88 0.04
CA ARG A 163 -11.84 12.59 -0.25
C ARG A 163 -12.08 11.09 -0.08
N ALA A 164 -13.26 10.74 0.43
CA ALA A 164 -13.65 9.34 0.58
C ALA A 164 -15.14 9.14 0.36
N GLU A 165 -15.48 7.98 -0.18
CA GLU A 165 -16.83 7.52 -0.41
C GLU A 165 -16.99 6.07 0.05
N ARG A 166 -18.19 5.72 0.52
CA ARG A 166 -18.57 4.34 0.87
C ARG A 166 -19.62 3.85 -0.12
N TYR A 167 -19.34 2.71 -0.74
CA TYR A 167 -20.22 2.04 -1.69
C TYR A 167 -20.97 0.89 -1.01
N ASN A 168 -22.30 0.82 -1.22
CA ASN A 168 -23.14 -0.29 -0.79
C ASN A 168 -23.49 -1.17 -1.99
N ARG A 169 -22.93 -2.38 -2.05
CA ARG A 169 -23.15 -3.31 -3.18
C ARG A 169 -24.55 -3.91 -3.24
N LEU A 170 -25.34 -3.85 -2.15
CA LEU A 170 -26.72 -4.35 -2.14
C LEU A 170 -27.70 -3.35 -2.75
N THR A 171 -27.46 -2.05 -2.58
CA THR A 171 -28.35 -0.99 -3.10
C THR A 171 -27.79 -0.29 -4.34
N GLY A 172 -26.48 -0.39 -4.57
CA GLY A 172 -25.78 0.34 -5.63
C GLY A 172 -25.48 1.80 -5.26
N GLU A 173 -25.81 2.23 -4.04
CA GLU A 173 -25.64 3.62 -3.60
C GLU A 173 -24.21 3.91 -3.12
N THR A 174 -23.80 5.17 -3.25
CA THR A 174 -22.51 5.68 -2.78
C THR A 174 -22.75 6.92 -1.90
N PHE A 175 -22.05 7.00 -0.78
CA PHE A 175 -22.19 8.07 0.20
C PHE A 175 -20.84 8.69 0.55
N GLU A 176 -20.80 10.00 0.80
CA GLU A 176 -19.60 10.67 1.32
C GLU A 176 -19.21 10.05 2.67
N LEU A 177 -17.91 9.75 2.82
CA LEU A 177 -17.33 9.19 4.04
C LEU A 177 -16.31 10.19 4.62
N ARG A 178 -16.39 10.43 5.93
CA ARG A 178 -15.43 11.26 6.65
C ARG A 178 -14.52 10.37 7.48
N LEU A 179 -13.26 10.29 7.07
CA LEU A 179 -12.20 9.60 7.80
C LEU A 179 -11.28 10.62 8.45
N GLN A 180 -10.67 10.23 9.57
CA GLN A 180 -9.74 11.08 10.31
C GLN A 180 -8.72 10.22 11.03
N PRO A 181 -7.41 10.47 10.83
CA PRO A 181 -6.37 9.81 11.61
C PRO A 181 -6.54 10.05 13.10
N SER A 182 -5.96 9.16 13.91
CA SER A 182 -6.02 9.28 15.37
C SER A 182 -5.42 10.61 15.83
N LYS A 183 -6.15 11.33 16.69
CA LYS A 183 -5.66 12.56 17.36
C LYS A 183 -4.93 12.27 18.68
N SER A 184 -4.79 11.00 19.05
CA SER A 184 -4.11 10.63 20.29
C SER A 184 -2.62 11.02 20.19
N PRO A 185 -2.02 11.63 21.24
CA PRO A 185 -0.61 11.99 21.22
C PRO A 185 0.31 10.82 21.63
N THR A 186 -0.26 9.62 21.83
CA THR A 186 0.47 8.44 22.32
C THR A 186 -0.03 7.15 21.70
N ILE A 187 0.84 6.17 21.52
CA ILE A 187 0.46 4.81 21.11
C ILE A 187 -0.26 4.02 22.23
N ALA A 188 -0.26 4.51 23.47
CA ALA A 188 -0.85 3.81 24.61
C ALA A 188 -2.35 3.52 24.42
N GLN A 189 -2.78 2.28 24.66
CA GLN A 189 -4.14 1.78 24.42
C GLN A 189 -4.60 1.88 22.96
N GLY A 190 -3.67 1.97 22.00
CA GLY A 190 -3.95 1.95 20.56
C GLY A 190 -3.23 0.80 19.85
N PHE A 191 -3.48 0.68 18.56
CA PHE A 191 -2.75 -0.24 17.69
C PHE A 191 -1.46 0.42 17.18
N ALA A 192 -0.35 -0.27 17.40
CA ALA A 192 1.00 0.12 17.04
C ALA A 192 1.77 -1.13 16.60
N THR A 193 2.15 -1.20 15.33
CA THR A 193 2.57 -2.45 14.70
C THR A 193 3.91 -2.30 13.98
N VAL A 194 4.88 -3.19 14.25
CA VAL A 194 6.02 -3.45 13.36
C VAL A 194 5.71 -4.72 12.56
N ALA A 195 5.61 -4.61 11.23
CA ALA A 195 5.25 -5.71 10.34
C ALA A 195 6.26 -6.85 10.42
N ARG A 196 5.77 -8.09 10.62
CA ARG A 196 6.60 -9.30 10.80
C ARG A 196 5.89 -10.56 10.28
N PHE A 197 5.37 -10.46 9.06
CA PHE A 197 4.49 -11.46 8.45
C PHE A 197 5.15 -12.80 8.11
N PHE A 198 6.48 -12.89 7.99
CA PHE A 198 7.18 -14.05 7.42
C PHE A 198 8.30 -14.59 8.32
N PRO A 199 8.55 -15.91 8.33
CA PRO A 199 9.67 -16.48 9.09
C PRO A 199 11.03 -15.98 8.59
N GLY A 200 12.07 -16.16 9.40
CA GLY A 200 13.46 -15.87 9.05
C GLY A 200 14.10 -14.78 9.90
N VAL A 201 13.42 -13.66 10.14
CA VAL A 201 13.89 -12.53 10.98
C VAL A 201 12.80 -11.92 11.88
N ARG A 202 11.67 -12.62 12.06
CA ARG A 202 10.58 -12.23 12.97
C ARG A 202 11.05 -11.93 14.38
N ASP A 203 12.02 -12.70 14.86
CA ASP A 203 12.64 -12.51 16.18
C ASP A 203 13.28 -11.11 16.29
N ILE A 204 14.04 -10.69 15.27
CA ILE A 204 14.69 -9.38 15.25
C ILE A 204 13.67 -8.24 15.14
N LEU A 205 12.66 -8.39 14.27
CA LEU A 205 11.59 -7.40 14.12
C LEU A 205 10.76 -7.25 15.40
N ALA A 206 10.47 -8.36 16.10
CA ALA A 206 9.80 -8.35 17.39
C ALA A 206 10.66 -7.69 18.49
N GLU A 207 11.98 -7.91 18.48
CA GLU A 207 12.86 -7.19 19.41
C GLU A 207 12.92 -5.69 19.14
N ILE A 208 12.90 -5.26 17.88
CA ILE A 208 12.83 -3.83 17.52
C ILE A 208 11.51 -3.22 18.01
N ASP A 209 10.39 -3.92 17.81
CA ASP A 209 9.08 -3.53 18.31
C ASP A 209 9.09 -3.36 19.84
N GLU A 210 9.53 -4.39 20.56
CA GLU A 210 9.66 -4.38 22.02
C GLU A 210 10.57 -3.24 22.55
N GLU A 211 11.72 -3.01 21.92
CA GLU A 211 12.65 -1.94 22.31
C GLU A 211 12.03 -0.56 22.05
N THR A 212 11.35 -0.40 20.92
CA THR A 212 10.68 0.86 20.53
C THR A 212 9.53 1.18 21.48
N VAL A 213 8.62 0.22 21.73
CA VAL A 213 7.47 0.37 22.62
C VAL A 213 7.92 0.63 24.05
N ARG A 214 8.94 -0.08 24.55
CA ARG A 214 9.48 0.14 25.90
C ARG A 214 10.14 1.51 26.03
N GLY A 215 10.82 1.99 25.00
CA GLY A 215 11.34 3.36 24.97
C GLY A 215 10.21 4.39 25.08
N ALA A 216 9.14 4.19 24.30
CA ALA A 216 8.02 5.13 24.18
C ALA A 216 7.05 5.13 25.37
N LEU A 217 6.79 3.96 25.98
CA LEU A 217 5.75 3.76 27.01
C LEU A 217 6.29 3.33 28.38
N GLY A 218 7.59 3.01 28.48
CA GLY A 218 8.19 2.46 29.68
C GLY A 218 7.85 0.98 29.91
N LEU A 219 8.11 0.48 31.11
CA LEU A 219 7.95 -0.93 31.45
C LEU A 219 6.47 -1.38 31.46
N PRO A 220 6.19 -2.65 31.10
CA PRO A 220 4.86 -3.23 31.23
C PRO A 220 4.31 -3.12 32.66
N THR A 221 3.02 -2.76 32.74
CA THR A 221 2.30 -2.72 34.02
C THR A 221 1.58 -4.04 34.24
N LEU A 222 1.68 -4.59 35.45
CA LEU A 222 1.05 -5.86 35.82
C LEU A 222 -0.45 -5.85 35.45
N GLY A 223 -0.87 -6.81 34.63
CA GLY A 223 -2.26 -7.00 34.22
C GLY A 223 -2.80 -6.00 33.20
N LYS A 224 -1.95 -5.17 32.57
CA LYS A 224 -2.37 -4.19 31.56
C LYS A 224 -1.63 -4.38 30.23
N ALA A 225 -2.37 -4.38 29.13
CA ALA A 225 -1.80 -4.17 27.80
C ALA A 225 -1.46 -2.68 27.62
N GLN A 226 -0.23 -2.36 27.20
CA GLN A 226 0.19 -0.97 26.97
C GLN A 226 -0.24 -0.49 25.59
N CYS A 227 -0.13 -1.33 24.56
CA CYS A 227 -0.62 -1.14 23.20
C CYS A 227 -0.94 -2.51 22.59
N PHE A 228 -1.48 -2.52 21.38
CA PHE A 228 -1.90 -3.71 20.65
C PHE A 228 -1.25 -3.72 19.27
N GLU A 229 -1.25 -4.88 18.61
CA GLU A 229 -0.89 -5.01 17.19
C GLU A 229 -1.99 -5.77 16.44
N ASP A 230 -2.22 -5.40 15.18
CA ASP A 230 -3.05 -6.15 14.23
C ASP A 230 -2.35 -6.15 12.87
N GLN A 231 -1.70 -7.27 12.54
CA GLN A 231 -0.86 -7.36 11.36
C GLN A 231 -1.68 -7.60 10.10
N TYR A 232 -1.99 -6.50 9.40
CA TYR A 232 -2.64 -6.49 8.10
C TYR A 232 -1.59 -6.69 7.00
N ILE A 233 -1.63 -7.83 6.31
CA ILE A 233 -0.75 -8.18 5.18
C ILE A 233 -1.29 -7.51 3.90
N SER A 234 -1.28 -6.17 3.89
CA SER A 234 -1.71 -5.31 2.78
C SER A 234 -1.24 -3.89 3.10
N THR A 235 -0.39 -3.30 2.25
CA THR A 235 0.15 -1.95 2.48
C THR A 235 -0.94 -0.89 2.42
N GLY A 236 -1.83 -0.97 1.43
CA GLY A 236 -3.03 -0.15 1.32
C GLY A 236 -3.96 -0.31 2.52
N GLY A 237 -4.13 -1.54 3.01
CA GLY A 237 -4.88 -1.81 4.24
C GLY A 237 -4.26 -1.13 5.46
N GLN A 238 -2.94 -1.24 5.63
CA GLN A 238 -2.21 -0.56 6.70
C GLN A 238 -2.36 0.98 6.61
N LEU A 239 -2.22 1.56 5.41
CA LEU A 239 -2.46 2.99 5.20
C LEU A 239 -3.90 3.38 5.54
N TYR A 240 -4.88 2.56 5.16
CA TYR A 240 -6.29 2.81 5.48
C TYR A 240 -6.54 2.81 6.99
N GLU A 241 -5.99 1.86 7.76
CA GLU A 241 -6.17 1.82 9.22
C GLU A 241 -5.59 3.07 9.91
N LEU A 242 -4.48 3.62 9.39
CA LEU A 242 -3.95 4.92 9.82
C LEU A 242 -4.89 6.07 9.47
N VAL A 243 -5.41 6.10 8.24
CA VAL A 243 -6.34 7.14 7.75
C VAL A 243 -7.68 7.13 8.49
N ALA A 244 -8.21 5.95 8.79
CA ALA A 244 -9.44 5.76 9.55
C ALA A 244 -9.25 6.05 11.05
N GLY A 245 -8.00 6.20 11.52
CA GLY A 245 -7.66 6.47 12.91
C GLY A 245 -7.78 5.27 13.84
N HIS A 246 -7.86 4.06 13.28
CA HIS A 246 -7.82 2.81 14.02
C HIS A 246 -6.41 2.52 14.53
N ASP A 247 -5.43 2.66 13.63
CA ASP A 247 -4.02 2.47 13.94
C ASP A 247 -3.35 3.82 14.23
N ARG A 248 -2.35 3.77 15.12
CA ARG A 248 -1.56 4.95 15.52
C ARG A 248 -0.16 4.94 14.95
N PHE A 249 0.40 3.76 14.74
CA PHE A 249 1.75 3.56 14.25
C PHE A 249 1.83 2.25 13.47
N ILE A 250 2.43 2.29 12.29
CA ILE A 250 2.77 1.11 11.51
C ILE A 250 4.19 1.29 10.96
N ALA A 251 5.03 0.28 11.05
CA ALA A 251 6.33 0.27 10.37
C ALA A 251 6.53 -1.05 9.62
N ASP A 252 6.85 -0.95 8.33
CA ASP A 252 7.34 -2.07 7.56
C ASP A 252 8.85 -1.93 7.33
N LEU A 253 9.59 -2.72 8.10
CA LEU A 253 11.05 -2.66 8.17
C LEU A 253 11.71 -3.86 7.51
N ARG A 254 10.92 -4.75 6.88
CA ARG A 254 11.40 -6.01 6.29
C ARG A 254 12.56 -5.78 5.32
N PRO A 255 12.55 -4.77 4.43
CA PRO A 255 13.68 -4.51 3.51
C PRO A 255 15.02 -4.28 4.19
N LEU A 256 15.02 -3.66 5.38
CA LEU A 256 16.24 -3.37 6.13
C LEU A 256 16.91 -4.65 6.66
N MET A 257 16.22 -5.79 6.65
CA MET A 257 16.73 -7.04 7.22
C MET A 257 17.69 -7.80 6.31
N ARG A 258 17.89 -7.38 5.05
CA ARG A 258 18.69 -8.11 4.04
C ARG A 258 20.05 -8.59 4.57
N LYS A 259 20.83 -7.68 5.15
CA LYS A 259 22.14 -7.99 5.75
C LYS A 259 22.09 -9.05 6.87
N ILE A 260 21.00 -9.09 7.63
CA ILE A 260 20.80 -10.10 8.69
C ILE A 260 20.39 -11.43 8.08
N MET A 261 19.51 -11.43 7.07
CA MET A 261 19.09 -12.64 6.36
C MET A 261 20.30 -13.30 5.68
N ASP A 262 21.12 -12.53 4.97
CA ASP A 262 22.33 -13.03 4.30
C ASP A 262 23.30 -13.70 5.30
N LYS A 263 23.49 -13.09 6.48
CA LYS A 263 24.32 -13.66 7.56
C LYS A 263 23.75 -14.97 8.12
N ARG A 264 22.43 -15.16 8.05
CA ARG A 264 21.74 -16.39 8.43
C ARG A 264 21.73 -17.43 7.31
N GLY A 265 22.27 -17.11 6.13
CA GLY A 265 22.18 -17.97 4.94
C GLY A 265 20.76 -18.08 4.41
N LEU A 266 19.95 -17.03 4.59
CA LEU A 266 18.57 -16.93 4.14
C LEU A 266 18.45 -15.81 3.10
N ASN A 267 17.53 -15.98 2.15
CA ASN A 267 17.17 -14.92 1.21
C ASN A 267 16.13 -13.98 1.85
N LEU A 268 16.15 -12.71 1.43
CA LEU A 268 15.07 -11.79 1.76
C LEU A 268 13.75 -12.32 1.17
N SER A 269 12.69 -12.27 1.95
CA SER A 269 11.34 -12.63 1.49
C SER A 269 10.66 -11.41 0.87
N ILE A 270 9.44 -11.60 0.35
CA ILE A 270 8.55 -10.54 -0.14
C ILE A 270 8.56 -9.32 0.79
N CYS A 271 8.69 -8.16 0.18
CA CYS A 271 8.65 -6.84 0.80
C CYS A 271 7.59 -5.97 0.13
N CYS A 272 7.33 -4.80 0.72
CA CYS A 272 6.62 -3.74 0.03
C CYS A 272 7.48 -3.21 -1.12
N HIS A 273 6.88 -2.92 -2.27
CA HIS A 273 7.49 -2.32 -3.46
C HIS A 273 6.88 -0.93 -3.72
N PRO A 274 7.38 -0.14 -4.71
CA PRO A 274 6.82 1.18 -4.98
C PRO A 274 5.33 1.16 -5.34
N TYR A 275 4.84 0.10 -5.99
CA TYR A 275 3.41 -0.02 -6.33
C TYR A 275 2.50 -0.26 -5.12
N ASP A 276 2.96 -1.00 -4.11
CA ASP A 276 2.25 -1.21 -2.84
C ASP A 276 2.06 0.11 -2.06
N LEU A 277 3.03 1.03 -2.19
CA LEU A 277 3.02 2.33 -1.52
C LEU A 277 2.47 3.46 -2.41
N SER A 278 1.94 3.14 -3.59
CA SER A 278 1.47 4.13 -4.59
C SER A 278 0.33 5.03 -4.10
N THR A 279 -0.34 4.68 -3.00
CA THR A 279 -1.40 5.48 -2.39
C THR A 279 -0.99 6.21 -1.11
N TRP A 280 0.31 6.28 -0.79
CA TRP A 280 0.79 7.03 0.38
C TRP A 280 0.31 8.49 0.39
N LEU A 281 0.14 9.11 -0.79
CA LEU A 281 -0.39 10.46 -0.94
C LEU A 281 -1.80 10.58 -0.33
N VAL A 282 -2.64 9.55 -0.44
CA VAL A 282 -3.97 9.52 0.20
C VAL A 282 -3.84 9.65 1.71
N ALA A 283 -2.90 8.93 2.31
CA ALA A 283 -2.63 9.00 3.74
C ALA A 283 -2.05 10.36 4.15
N HIS A 284 -1.10 10.89 3.36
CA HIS A 284 -0.52 12.21 3.57
C HIS A 284 -1.58 13.32 3.58
N GLU A 285 -2.46 13.33 2.58
CA GLU A 285 -3.54 14.31 2.45
C GLU A 285 -4.65 14.16 3.51
N ALA A 286 -4.67 13.03 4.23
CA ALA A 286 -5.49 12.82 5.42
C ALA A 286 -4.85 13.38 6.70
N GLY A 287 -3.57 13.73 6.66
CA GLY A 287 -2.77 14.17 7.81
C GLY A 287 -1.93 13.08 8.49
N VAL A 288 -1.83 11.89 7.90
CA VAL A 288 -0.90 10.85 8.35
C VAL A 288 0.52 11.24 7.95
N VAL A 289 1.49 11.04 8.84
CA VAL A 289 2.90 11.25 8.54
C VAL A 289 3.48 9.94 8.02
N VAL A 290 3.92 9.91 6.76
CA VAL A 290 4.52 8.74 6.13
C VAL A 290 5.97 9.06 5.78
N THR A 291 6.89 8.15 6.08
CA THR A 291 8.33 8.26 5.79
C THR A 291 8.88 6.97 5.20
N ASP A 292 10.07 7.04 4.62
CA ASP A 292 10.92 5.88 4.37
C ASP A 292 11.43 5.27 5.70
N GLY A 293 12.13 4.14 5.63
CA GLY A 293 12.74 3.48 6.79
C GLY A 293 13.78 4.33 7.55
N HIS A 294 14.28 5.42 6.96
CA HIS A 294 15.23 6.36 7.57
C HIS A 294 14.53 7.60 8.17
N GLY A 295 13.20 7.69 8.15
CA GLY A 295 12.45 8.86 8.64
C GLY A 295 12.40 10.04 7.66
N ARG A 296 12.84 9.86 6.41
CA ARG A 296 12.78 10.87 5.35
C ARG A 296 11.48 10.74 4.55
N PRO A 297 11.03 11.77 3.81
CA PRO A 297 9.88 11.63 2.92
C PRO A 297 10.05 10.46 1.93
N PRO A 298 8.97 9.74 1.55
CA PRO A 298 9.04 8.70 0.53
C PRO A 298 9.57 9.26 -0.79
N GLY A 299 10.54 8.56 -1.39
CA GLY A 299 11.23 9.04 -2.57
C GLY A 299 11.98 7.97 -3.36
N CYS A 300 11.62 6.68 -3.21
CA CYS A 300 12.13 5.64 -4.08
C CYS A 300 11.58 5.82 -5.52
N PRO A 301 12.34 5.41 -6.55
CA PRO A 301 11.86 5.35 -7.92
C PRO A 301 10.51 4.65 -8.07
N LEU A 302 9.74 5.05 -9.08
CA LEU A 302 8.56 4.29 -9.48
C LEU A 302 9.01 3.12 -10.35
N ASP A 303 9.08 1.93 -9.76
CA ASP A 303 9.37 0.65 -10.43
C ASP A 303 8.63 -0.51 -9.72
N ASN A 304 9.00 -1.74 -10.09
CA ASN A 304 8.45 -2.99 -9.57
C ASN A 304 9.53 -3.90 -8.95
N GLU A 305 10.73 -3.38 -8.67
CA GLU A 305 11.89 -4.18 -8.24
C GLU A 305 12.41 -3.77 -6.87
N GLU A 306 12.28 -2.49 -6.48
CA GLU A 306 12.88 -2.03 -5.22
C GLU A 306 12.11 -2.51 -3.98
N ASP A 307 12.84 -3.06 -3.01
CA ASP A 307 12.29 -3.33 -1.67
C ASP A 307 12.17 -2.00 -0.87
N VAL A 308 10.95 -1.59 -0.53
CA VAL A 308 10.64 -0.31 0.12
C VAL A 308 10.29 -0.47 1.59
N ALA A 309 11.16 0.03 2.48
CA ALA A 309 10.82 0.17 3.89
C ALA A 309 10.07 1.48 4.12
N TRP A 310 9.01 1.45 4.91
CA TRP A 310 8.20 2.63 5.19
C TRP A 310 7.69 2.65 6.63
N ILE A 311 7.38 3.85 7.12
CA ILE A 311 6.86 4.08 8.46
C ILE A 311 5.69 5.07 8.38
N GLY A 312 4.59 4.74 9.05
CA GLY A 312 3.40 5.57 9.17
C GLY A 312 3.12 5.92 10.62
N TYR A 313 2.90 7.21 10.88
CA TYR A 313 2.46 7.75 12.16
C TYR A 313 1.14 8.48 11.96
N ALA A 314 0.14 8.16 12.78
CA ALA A 314 -1.18 8.80 12.65
C ALA A 314 -1.15 10.32 12.81
N ASN A 315 -0.14 10.86 13.50
CA ASN A 315 0.11 12.30 13.64
C ASN A 315 1.55 12.59 14.10
N GLU A 316 1.93 13.87 14.12
CA GLU A 316 3.25 14.36 14.53
C GLU A 316 3.63 14.12 16.00
N GLU A 317 2.67 14.04 16.92
CA GLU A 317 2.95 13.70 18.33
C GLU A 317 3.37 12.24 18.45
N ILE A 318 2.70 11.33 17.72
CA ILE A 318 3.09 9.92 17.67
C ILE A 318 4.48 9.78 17.04
N ARG A 319 4.77 10.51 15.96
CA ARG A 319 6.12 10.53 15.37
C ARG A 319 7.17 10.95 16.40
N ARG A 320 6.96 12.08 17.09
CA ARG A 320 7.86 12.53 18.17
C ARG A 320 8.06 11.50 19.27
N GLN A 321 7.01 10.77 19.62
CA GLN A 321 7.07 9.73 20.64
C GLN A 321 7.88 8.51 20.18
N ILE A 322 7.72 8.07 18.93
CA ILE A 322 8.18 6.75 18.46
C ILE A 322 9.50 6.80 17.71
N GLU A 323 9.67 7.76 16.81
CA GLU A 323 10.79 7.81 15.85
C GLU A 323 12.16 7.74 16.53
N PRO A 324 12.45 8.47 17.62
CA PRO A 324 13.77 8.39 18.26
C PRO A 324 14.12 7.00 18.78
N HIS A 325 13.15 6.28 19.34
CA HIS A 325 13.35 4.94 19.88
C HIS A 325 13.50 3.89 18.77
N LEU A 326 12.71 4.03 17.71
CA LEU A 326 12.81 3.16 16.54
C LEU A 326 14.17 3.32 15.84
N GLN A 327 14.58 4.56 15.58
CA GLN A 327 15.87 4.87 14.96
C GLN A 327 17.04 4.32 15.80
N GLN A 328 17.00 4.52 17.12
CA GLN A 328 18.00 3.95 18.03
C GLN A 328 18.03 2.41 17.97
N ALA A 329 16.86 1.75 17.96
CA ALA A 329 16.76 0.30 17.90
C ALA A 329 17.32 -0.28 16.58
N LEU A 330 17.16 0.45 15.48
CA LEU A 330 17.68 0.11 14.16
C LEU A 330 19.21 0.34 14.06
N GLN A 331 19.70 1.49 14.51
CA GLN A 331 21.13 1.83 14.53
C GLN A 331 21.94 0.86 15.40
N LYS A 332 21.43 0.51 16.58
CA LYS A 332 22.05 -0.48 17.48
C LYS A 332 22.26 -1.85 16.81
N ARG A 333 21.45 -2.18 15.80
CA ARG A 333 21.53 -3.41 15.01
C ARG A 333 22.32 -3.25 13.71
N GLY A 334 22.83 -2.04 13.44
CA GLY A 334 23.56 -1.71 12.21
C GLY A 334 22.69 -1.85 10.96
N LEU A 335 21.39 -1.54 11.10
CA LEU A 335 20.40 -1.54 10.03
C LEU A 335 20.22 -0.15 9.40
N LEU A 336 20.59 0.89 10.13
CA LEU A 336 20.75 2.25 9.66
C LEU A 336 22.15 2.73 10.06
N ASP A 337 22.67 3.69 9.29
CA ASP A 337 23.99 4.31 9.52
C ASP A 337 24.03 5.23 10.74
#